data_AF-A0A0S4UTW2-F1
#
_entry.id   AF-A0A0S4UTW2-F1
#
_cell.length_a   1.000
_cell.length_b   1.000
_cell.length_c   1.000
_cell.angle_alpha   90.00
_cell.angle_beta   90.00
_cell.angle_gamma   90.00
#
_symmetry.space_group_name_H-M   'P 1'
#
loop_
_entity.id
_entity.type
_entity.pdbx_description
1 polymer ?
#
loop_
_entity_poly.entity_id
_entity_poly.type
_entity_poly.pdbx_seq_one_letter_code
_entity_poly.pdbx_strand_id
1 'polypeptide(L)'
;MLARVSERTSMPARNPARAAARRWAMLAVALLACLPPNGKADCIDDAAAYHDVNPQVLRAIGYQESRLNPQARNLNRNGSEDLGMFQINSIHLPELSRYGIGRQMLFDPCVSAYVAAWHLSRKIRQHGNNWWAIGAYHSESPEHNGVYARAVEGILNRKQPLARSARPSALPAPADGNTVLVTNSAAARPMHAITTRRAPPSASAPSAAKLTGADTPEDDRWLDSMLVSLNRSASLRERFAR
;
A
#
# COMPACT_ATOMS: atom_id res chain seq x y z
N MET A 1 -87.92 -13.04 4.04
CA MET A 1 -86.92 -12.33 4.86
C MET A 1 -85.69 -13.22 4.93
N LEU A 2 -84.61 -12.88 4.20
CA LEU A 2 -83.44 -13.75 3.97
C LEU A 2 -82.48 -13.72 5.17
N ALA A 3 -82.07 -14.90 5.64
CA ALA A 3 -81.05 -15.06 6.69
C ALA A 3 -79.63 -14.93 6.10
N ARG A 4 -78.81 -14.02 6.63
CA ARG A 4 -77.37 -13.94 6.35
C ARG A 4 -76.63 -14.98 7.18
N VAL A 5 -75.95 -15.91 6.53
CA VAL A 5 -74.92 -16.76 7.13
C VAL A 5 -73.66 -15.92 7.33
N SER A 6 -73.12 -15.90 8.55
CA SER A 6 -71.86 -15.25 8.90
C SER A 6 -70.73 -16.26 8.82
N GLU A 7 -69.90 -16.19 7.79
CA GLU A 7 -68.66 -16.96 7.67
C GLU A 7 -67.60 -16.40 8.61
N ARG A 8 -67.16 -17.23 9.55
CA ARG A 8 -66.08 -16.91 10.49
C ARG A 8 -64.78 -17.47 9.89
N THR A 9 -63.96 -16.62 9.30
CA THR A 9 -62.65 -17.02 8.76
C THR A 9 -61.67 -17.28 9.90
N SER A 10 -61.24 -18.53 10.02
CA SER A 10 -60.21 -18.97 10.96
C SER A 10 -58.82 -18.52 10.49
N MET A 11 -58.10 -17.74 11.30
CA MET A 11 -56.70 -17.40 11.03
C MET A 11 -55.76 -18.57 11.33
N PRO A 12 -54.72 -18.81 10.50
CA PRO A 12 -53.80 -19.92 10.69
C PRO A 12 -52.87 -19.70 11.91
N ALA A 13 -52.70 -20.75 12.71
CA ALA A 13 -51.81 -20.76 13.87
C ALA A 13 -50.34 -20.60 13.46
N ARG A 14 -49.60 -19.73 14.17
CA ARG A 14 -48.17 -19.50 13.93
C ARG A 14 -47.35 -20.71 14.40
N ASN A 15 -46.57 -21.31 13.49
CA ASN A 15 -45.72 -22.47 13.79
C ASN A 15 -44.39 -22.02 14.47
N PRO A 16 -44.16 -22.33 15.76
CA PRO A 16 -42.99 -21.86 16.50
C PRO A 16 -41.66 -22.43 15.98
N ALA A 17 -41.67 -23.61 15.35
CA ALA A 17 -40.46 -24.22 14.77
C ALA A 17 -39.93 -23.41 13.58
N ARG A 18 -40.81 -22.82 12.77
CA ARG A 18 -40.44 -21.94 11.64
C ARG A 18 -39.87 -20.61 12.13
N ALA A 19 -40.34 -20.11 13.28
CA ALA A 19 -39.80 -18.89 13.88
C ALA A 19 -38.41 -19.11 14.48
N ALA A 20 -38.17 -20.26 15.11
CA ALA A 20 -36.85 -20.64 15.60
C ALA A 20 -35.83 -20.82 14.45
N ALA A 21 -36.20 -21.53 13.38
CA ALA A 21 -35.33 -21.72 12.21
C ALA A 21 -34.90 -20.38 11.56
N ARG A 22 -35.81 -19.40 11.48
CA ARG A 22 -35.50 -18.06 10.97
C ARG A 22 -34.54 -17.30 11.88
N ARG A 23 -34.65 -17.45 13.21
CA ARG A 23 -33.71 -16.84 14.17
C ARG A 23 -32.31 -17.45 14.06
N TRP A 24 -32.21 -18.77 13.94
CA TRP A 24 -30.93 -19.46 13.74
C TRP A 24 -30.29 -19.10 12.39
N ALA A 25 -31.08 -19.01 11.32
CA ALA A 25 -30.58 -18.55 10.02
C ALA A 25 -30.08 -17.10 10.06
N MET A 26 -30.79 -16.19 10.76
CA MET A 26 -30.35 -14.81 10.96
C MET A 26 -29.06 -14.72 11.79
N LEU A 27 -28.91 -15.57 12.81
CA LEU A 27 -27.68 -15.65 13.62
C LEU A 27 -26.49 -16.15 12.79
N ALA A 28 -26.69 -17.17 11.95
CA ALA A 28 -25.65 -17.70 11.07
C ALA A 28 -25.19 -16.68 10.03
N VAL A 29 -26.12 -15.91 9.45
CA VAL A 29 -25.80 -14.81 8.51
C VAL A 29 -25.04 -13.68 9.23
N ALA A 30 -25.43 -13.33 10.46
CA ALA A 30 -24.72 -12.32 11.25
C ALA A 30 -23.28 -12.76 11.62
N LEU A 31 -23.08 -14.04 11.95
CA LEU A 31 -21.76 -14.62 12.21
C LEU A 31 -20.86 -14.63 10.96
N LEU A 32 -21.42 -14.89 9.77
CA LEU A 32 -20.68 -14.86 8.51
C LEU A 32 -20.29 -13.43 8.07
N ALA A 33 -21.06 -12.42 8.49
CA ALA A 33 -20.79 -11.01 8.21
C ALA A 33 -19.69 -10.40 9.11
N CYS A 34 -19.28 -11.10 10.18
CA CYS A 34 -18.19 -10.69 11.07
C CYS A 34 -16.81 -11.23 10.66
N LEU A 35 -16.69 -11.94 9.52
CA LEU A 35 -15.35 -12.27 9.02
C LEU A 35 -14.65 -10.96 8.59
N PRO A 36 -13.45 -10.66 9.12
CA PRO A 36 -12.72 -9.48 8.70
C PRO A 36 -12.44 -9.56 7.20
N PRO A 37 -12.57 -8.45 6.45
CA PRO A 37 -12.13 -8.44 5.06
C PRO A 37 -10.64 -8.78 5.02
N ASN A 38 -10.24 -9.70 4.15
CA ASN A 38 -8.83 -9.98 3.85
C ASN A 38 -8.22 -8.72 3.21
N GLY A 39 -7.79 -7.78 4.04
CA GLY A 39 -7.28 -6.48 3.64
C GLY A 39 -5.91 -6.61 3.03
N LYS A 40 -5.80 -6.39 1.71
CA LYS A 40 -4.51 -6.32 0.99
C LYS A 40 -3.75 -5.01 1.30
N ALA A 41 -3.85 -4.49 2.53
CA ALA A 41 -3.39 -3.16 2.94
C ALA A 41 -2.17 -3.19 3.88
N ASP A 42 -1.92 -4.29 4.58
CA ASP A 42 -0.94 -4.30 5.69
C ASP A 42 0.51 -4.14 5.21
N CYS A 43 0.90 -4.88 4.17
CA CYS A 43 2.31 -4.90 3.75
C CYS A 43 2.80 -3.62 3.06
N ILE A 44 1.92 -2.80 2.46
CA ILE A 44 2.35 -1.53 1.84
C ILE A 44 2.66 -0.50 2.92
N ASP A 45 1.82 -0.42 3.97
CA ASP A 45 2.07 0.48 5.10
C ASP A 45 3.29 0.03 5.90
N ASP A 46 3.44 -1.27 6.15
CA ASP A 46 4.62 -1.84 6.82
C ASP A 46 5.92 -1.56 6.06
N ALA A 47 5.93 -1.83 4.73
CA ALA A 47 7.09 -1.57 3.88
C ALA A 47 7.44 -0.07 3.83
N ALA A 48 6.42 0.78 3.72
CA ALA A 48 6.61 2.22 3.69
C ALA A 48 7.20 2.76 5.00
N ALA A 49 6.67 2.31 6.13
CA ALA A 49 7.16 2.66 7.45
C ALA A 49 8.61 2.18 7.66
N TYR A 50 8.92 0.96 7.23
CA TYR A 50 10.26 0.38 7.38
C TYR A 50 11.33 1.17 6.60
N HIS A 51 11.02 1.55 5.35
CA HIS A 51 11.96 2.25 4.47
C HIS A 51 11.87 3.78 4.54
N ASP A 52 11.14 4.33 5.51
CA ASP A 52 10.89 5.77 5.70
C ASP A 52 10.41 6.47 4.40
N VAL A 53 9.44 5.85 3.71
CA VAL A 53 8.80 6.43 2.52
C VAL A 53 7.33 6.73 2.80
N ASN A 54 6.74 7.66 2.05
CA ASN A 54 5.33 8.02 2.25
C ASN A 54 4.40 6.88 1.77
N PRO A 55 3.54 6.31 2.62
CA PRO A 55 2.71 5.16 2.25
C PRO A 55 1.65 5.48 1.19
N GLN A 56 1.16 6.73 1.14
CA GLN A 56 0.23 7.15 0.09
C GLN A 56 0.95 7.24 -1.27
N VAL A 57 2.18 7.77 -1.29
CA VAL A 57 3.02 7.79 -2.48
C VAL A 57 3.27 6.36 -2.96
N LEU A 58 3.67 5.46 -2.07
CA LEU A 58 3.92 4.06 -2.41
C LEU A 58 2.64 3.38 -2.97
N ARG A 59 1.46 3.61 -2.36
CA ARG A 59 0.18 3.15 -2.93
C ARG A 59 -0.09 3.73 -4.32
N ALA A 60 0.19 5.02 -4.54
CA ALA A 60 -0.02 5.67 -5.82
C ALA A 60 0.91 5.11 -6.91
N ILE A 61 2.17 4.81 -6.56
CA ILE A 61 3.12 4.09 -7.43
C ILE A 61 2.54 2.71 -7.79
N GLY A 62 2.19 1.87 -6.82
CA GLY A 62 1.65 0.54 -7.11
C GLY A 62 0.35 0.58 -7.93
N TYR A 63 -0.48 1.62 -7.75
CA TYR A 63 -1.65 1.85 -8.58
C TYR A 63 -1.30 2.28 -10.00
N GLN A 64 -0.31 3.16 -10.18
CA GLN A 64 0.20 3.59 -11.48
C GLN A 64 0.82 2.43 -12.26
N GLU A 65 1.58 1.58 -11.58
CA GLU A 65 2.32 0.47 -12.19
C GLU A 65 1.39 -0.65 -12.68
N SER A 66 0.43 -1.08 -11.85
CA SER A 66 -0.33 -2.28 -12.15
C SER A 66 -1.79 -2.23 -11.70
N ARG A 67 -2.25 -1.09 -11.17
CA ARG A 67 -3.50 -1.00 -10.38
C ARG A 67 -3.49 -1.96 -9.18
N LEU A 68 -2.32 -2.12 -8.54
CA LEU A 68 -2.09 -3.04 -7.42
C LEU A 68 -2.36 -4.52 -7.76
N ASN A 69 -2.12 -4.94 -9.01
CA ASN A 69 -2.27 -6.33 -9.42
C ASN A 69 -0.99 -7.14 -9.12
N PRO A 70 -0.98 -8.05 -8.13
CA PRO A 70 0.21 -8.81 -7.77
C PRO A 70 0.65 -9.82 -8.84
N GLN A 71 -0.19 -10.12 -9.83
CA GLN A 71 0.12 -11.03 -10.92
C GLN A 71 0.49 -10.28 -12.22
N ALA A 72 0.69 -8.97 -12.16
CA ALA A 72 1.08 -8.19 -13.32
C ALA A 72 2.47 -8.59 -13.84
N ARG A 73 2.58 -8.73 -15.16
CA ARG A 73 3.81 -9.08 -15.87
C ARG A 73 3.81 -8.37 -17.21
N ASN A 74 4.86 -7.61 -17.48
CA ASN A 74 5.06 -6.95 -18.77
C ASN A 74 6.45 -7.26 -19.32
N LEU A 75 6.54 -7.58 -20.62
CA LEU A 75 7.81 -7.84 -21.31
C LEU A 75 8.28 -6.58 -22.03
N ASN A 76 9.50 -6.16 -21.77
CA ASN A 76 10.12 -5.00 -22.38
C ASN A 76 10.87 -5.35 -23.67
N ARG A 77 11.06 -4.36 -24.54
CA ARG A 77 11.74 -4.54 -25.84
C ARG A 77 13.17 -5.06 -25.71
N ASN A 78 13.84 -4.76 -24.60
CA ASN A 78 15.19 -5.22 -24.30
C ASN A 78 15.24 -6.64 -23.69
N GLY A 79 14.09 -7.33 -23.59
CA GLY A 79 13.98 -8.68 -23.01
C GLY A 79 13.86 -8.73 -21.49
N SER A 80 13.95 -7.59 -20.80
CA SER A 80 13.63 -7.51 -19.36
C SER A 80 12.13 -7.61 -19.12
N GLU A 81 11.73 -7.91 -17.89
CA GLU A 81 10.33 -8.01 -17.51
C GLU A 81 10.03 -7.17 -16.27
N ASP A 82 8.86 -6.55 -16.22
CA ASP A 82 8.36 -5.85 -15.04
C ASP A 82 7.38 -6.76 -14.29
N LEU A 83 7.68 -7.02 -13.01
CA LEU A 83 7.09 -8.12 -12.25
C LEU A 83 6.31 -7.63 -11.04
N GLY A 84 5.12 -8.20 -10.84
CA GLY A 84 4.29 -7.97 -9.67
C GLY A 84 3.62 -6.60 -9.63
N MET A 85 3.02 -6.28 -8.48
CA MET A 85 2.16 -5.10 -8.37
C MET A 85 2.90 -3.76 -8.43
N PHE A 86 4.21 -3.79 -8.16
CA PHE A 86 5.09 -2.64 -8.27
C PHE A 86 5.97 -2.64 -9.52
N GLN A 87 5.74 -3.59 -10.43
CA GLN A 87 6.41 -3.68 -11.73
C GLN A 87 7.93 -3.58 -11.60
N ILE A 88 8.49 -4.35 -10.65
CA ILE A 88 9.93 -4.40 -10.42
C ILE A 88 10.60 -5.04 -11.63
N ASN A 89 11.48 -4.29 -12.29
CA ASN A 89 12.16 -4.76 -13.48
C ASN A 89 13.15 -5.89 -13.16
N SER A 90 13.17 -6.93 -13.99
CA SER A 90 13.97 -8.13 -13.82
C SER A 90 15.48 -7.89 -13.88
N ILE A 91 15.93 -6.72 -14.37
CA ILE A 91 17.34 -6.29 -14.34
C ILE A 91 17.86 -6.21 -12.90
N HIS A 92 16.99 -6.00 -11.91
CA HIS A 92 17.38 -5.94 -10.49
C HIS A 92 17.52 -7.31 -9.84
N LEU A 93 17.14 -8.42 -10.49
CA LEU A 93 17.18 -9.76 -9.88
C LEU A 93 18.58 -10.21 -9.41
N PRO A 94 19.70 -9.89 -10.10
CA PRO A 94 21.02 -10.21 -9.58
C PRO A 94 21.38 -9.47 -8.28
N GLU A 95 20.86 -8.26 -8.06
CA GLU A 95 21.05 -7.53 -6.80
C GLU A 95 20.14 -8.12 -5.72
N LEU A 96 18.87 -8.38 -6.06
CA LEU A 96 17.86 -8.92 -5.15
C LEU A 96 18.18 -10.36 -4.68
N SER A 97 18.85 -11.16 -5.50
CA SER A 97 19.24 -12.52 -5.14
C SER A 97 20.25 -12.58 -4.00
N ARG A 98 21.03 -11.50 -3.76
CA ARG A 98 21.92 -11.37 -2.59
C ARG A 98 21.13 -11.36 -1.27
N TYR A 99 19.86 -10.99 -1.32
CA TYR A 99 18.91 -11.02 -0.20
C TYR A 99 17.99 -12.25 -0.25
N GLY A 100 18.28 -13.24 -1.11
CA GLY A 100 17.44 -14.43 -1.26
C GLY A 100 16.12 -14.18 -2.00
N ILE A 101 15.94 -13.03 -2.66
CA ILE A 101 14.71 -12.70 -3.39
C ILE A 101 14.83 -13.17 -4.84
N GLY A 102 14.05 -14.18 -5.18
CA GLY A 102 13.94 -14.71 -6.53
C GLY A 102 12.80 -14.08 -7.35
N ARG A 103 12.80 -14.34 -8.66
CA ARG A 103 11.78 -13.84 -9.61
C ARG A 103 10.35 -14.07 -9.13
N GLN A 104 10.03 -15.30 -8.74
CA GLN A 104 8.67 -15.67 -8.35
C GLN A 104 8.19 -14.96 -7.09
N MET A 105 9.11 -14.58 -6.21
CA MET A 105 8.76 -13.87 -4.99
C MET A 105 8.23 -12.46 -5.27
N LEU A 106 8.59 -11.84 -6.40
CA LEU A 106 8.08 -10.51 -6.76
C LEU A 106 6.57 -10.50 -7.07
N PHE A 107 5.95 -11.66 -7.27
CA PHE A 107 4.50 -11.79 -7.41
C PHE A 107 3.78 -11.95 -6.06
N ASP A 108 4.52 -12.12 -4.96
CA ASP A 108 3.98 -11.96 -3.62
C ASP A 108 3.77 -10.46 -3.35
N PRO A 109 2.54 -10.02 -2.99
CA PRO A 109 2.26 -8.60 -2.76
C PRO A 109 3.19 -7.95 -1.73
N CYS A 110 3.54 -8.69 -0.67
CA CYS A 110 4.31 -8.12 0.43
C CYS A 110 5.79 -8.01 0.05
N VAL A 111 6.38 -9.06 -0.55
CA VAL A 111 7.74 -8.96 -1.10
C VAL A 111 7.84 -7.83 -2.12
N SER A 112 6.87 -7.74 -3.04
CA SER A 112 6.80 -6.66 -4.04
C SER A 112 6.78 -5.28 -3.40
N ALA A 113 5.99 -5.10 -2.33
CA ALA A 113 5.90 -3.83 -1.59
C ALA A 113 7.20 -3.43 -0.90
N TYR A 114 7.86 -4.36 -0.22
CA TYR A 114 9.14 -4.09 0.44
C TYR A 114 10.24 -3.76 -0.57
N VAL A 115 10.33 -4.51 -1.67
CA VAL A 115 11.30 -4.22 -2.74
C VAL A 115 11.04 -2.85 -3.36
N ALA A 116 9.78 -2.48 -3.59
CA ALA A 116 9.41 -1.17 -4.13
C ALA A 116 9.75 -0.03 -3.16
N ALA A 117 9.45 -0.20 -1.87
CA ALA A 117 9.75 0.78 -0.83
C ALA A 117 11.27 0.97 -0.68
N TRP A 118 12.02 -0.13 -0.68
CA TRP A 118 13.49 -0.12 -0.70
C TRP A 118 14.01 0.64 -1.92
N HIS A 119 13.50 0.34 -3.12
CA HIS A 119 13.91 1.02 -4.35
C HIS A 119 13.62 2.52 -4.29
N LEU A 120 12.40 2.90 -3.87
CA LEU A 120 12.02 4.30 -3.70
C LEU A 120 12.89 5.02 -2.67
N SER A 121 13.21 4.38 -1.54
CA SER A 121 14.07 4.96 -0.51
C SER A 121 15.47 5.30 -1.06
N ARG A 122 16.04 4.44 -1.91
CA ARG A 122 17.32 4.70 -2.58
C ARG A 122 17.23 5.92 -3.49
N LYS A 123 16.14 6.07 -4.25
CA LYS A 123 15.91 7.26 -5.09
C LYS A 123 15.76 8.53 -4.24
N ILE A 124 15.08 8.45 -3.10
CA ILE A 124 14.96 9.56 -2.15
C ILE A 124 16.31 9.90 -1.52
N ARG A 125 17.12 8.91 -1.14
CA ARG A 125 18.48 9.14 -0.62
C ARG A 125 19.38 9.80 -1.67
N GLN A 126 19.25 9.41 -2.93
CA GLN A 126 20.07 9.95 -4.03
C GLN A 126 19.67 11.37 -4.43
N HIS A 127 18.36 11.65 -4.53
CA HIS A 127 17.85 12.88 -5.13
C HIS A 127 17.16 13.83 -4.15
N GLY A 128 17.01 13.44 -2.89
CA GLY A 128 16.21 14.12 -1.88
C GLY A 128 14.73 13.73 -1.93
N ASN A 129 13.99 14.03 -0.85
CA ASN A 129 12.55 13.75 -0.76
C ASN A 129 11.72 14.77 -1.56
N ASN A 130 11.62 14.54 -2.87
CA ASN A 130 10.94 15.40 -3.83
C ASN A 130 10.33 14.63 -5.01
N TRP A 131 9.62 15.34 -5.89
CA TRP A 131 8.96 14.75 -7.06
C TRP A 131 9.93 14.14 -8.08
N TRP A 132 11.16 14.62 -8.15
CA TRP A 132 12.18 14.01 -9.02
C TRP A 132 12.53 12.60 -8.54
N ALA A 133 12.68 12.38 -7.23
CA ALA A 133 12.91 11.04 -6.68
C ALA A 133 11.76 10.07 -6.99
N ILE A 134 10.51 10.55 -6.97
CA ILE A 134 9.34 9.73 -7.37
C ILE A 134 9.40 9.39 -8.85
N GLY A 135 9.69 10.36 -9.72
CA GLY A 135 9.89 10.10 -11.15
C GLY A 135 11.03 9.12 -11.41
N ALA A 136 12.08 9.18 -10.59
CA ALA A 136 13.29 8.38 -10.72
C ALA A 136 13.06 6.91 -10.36
N TYR A 137 11.96 6.58 -9.67
CA TYR A 137 11.49 5.21 -9.52
C TYR A 137 11.30 4.54 -10.88
N HIS A 138 10.73 5.26 -11.85
CA HIS A 138 10.46 4.76 -13.19
C HIS A 138 11.62 5.06 -14.16
N SER A 139 12.17 6.28 -14.14
CA SER A 139 13.26 6.67 -15.04
C SER A 139 14.05 7.88 -14.55
N GLU A 140 15.37 7.82 -14.74
CA GLU A 140 16.28 8.97 -14.53
C GLU A 140 16.26 9.97 -15.70
N SER A 141 15.68 9.59 -16.85
CA SER A 141 15.54 10.50 -18.00
C SER A 141 14.57 11.63 -17.64
N PRO A 142 14.95 12.93 -17.76
CA PRO A 142 14.10 14.04 -17.33
C PRO A 142 12.69 14.05 -17.93
N GLU A 143 12.57 13.64 -19.19
CA GLU A 143 11.28 13.57 -19.90
C GLU A 143 10.35 12.54 -19.27
N HIS A 144 10.83 11.29 -19.12
CA HIS A 144 10.07 10.18 -18.57
C HIS A 144 9.81 10.36 -17.07
N ASN A 145 10.81 10.85 -16.33
CA ASN A 145 10.74 11.18 -14.91
C ASN A 145 9.58 12.12 -14.62
N GLY A 146 9.55 13.28 -15.31
CA GLY A 146 8.56 14.31 -15.07
C GLY A 146 7.14 13.88 -15.45
N VAL A 147 6.99 13.09 -16.52
CA VAL A 147 5.69 12.51 -16.90
C VAL A 147 5.19 11.56 -15.82
N TYR A 148 6.06 10.67 -15.35
CA TYR A 148 5.70 9.69 -14.33
C TYR A 148 5.34 10.35 -12.99
N ALA A 149 6.16 11.30 -12.51
CA ALA A 149 5.92 12.01 -11.26
C ALA A 149 4.55 12.72 -11.25
N ARG A 150 4.18 13.39 -12.35
CA ARG A 150 2.85 14.01 -12.51
C ARG A 150 1.71 12.99 -12.51
N ALA A 151 1.92 11.81 -13.07
CA ALA A 151 0.90 10.76 -13.06
C ALA A 151 0.62 10.27 -11.62
N VAL A 152 1.68 10.04 -10.84
CA VAL A 152 1.60 9.67 -9.41
C VAL A 152 0.93 10.79 -8.60
N GLU A 153 1.34 12.04 -8.79
CA GLU A 153 0.71 13.20 -8.15
C GLU A 153 -0.79 13.29 -8.46
N GLY A 154 -1.17 13.08 -9.72
CA GLY A 154 -2.57 13.04 -10.14
C GLY A 154 -3.38 11.92 -9.47
N ILE A 155 -2.77 10.76 -9.21
CA ILE A 155 -3.42 9.67 -8.45
C ILE A 155 -3.66 10.09 -7.00
N LEU A 156 -2.68 10.72 -6.35
CA LEU A 156 -2.82 11.19 -4.97
C LEU A 156 -3.93 12.24 -4.85
N ASN A 157 -3.95 13.22 -5.75
CA ASN A 157 -4.95 14.29 -5.73
C ASN A 157 -6.38 13.79 -5.95
N ARG A 158 -6.56 12.71 -6.73
CA ARG A 158 -7.87 12.07 -6.93
C ARG A 158 -8.30 11.20 -5.75
N LYS A 159 -7.35 10.64 -5.01
CA LYS A 159 -7.60 9.70 -3.89
C LYS A 159 -7.62 10.38 -2.52
N GLN A 160 -7.27 11.65 -2.41
CA GLN A 160 -7.52 12.45 -1.21
C GLN A 160 -8.99 12.92 -1.21
N PRO A 161 -9.89 12.35 -0.38
CA PRO A 161 -11.14 13.03 -0.10
C PRO A 161 -10.78 14.32 0.64
N LEU A 162 -11.22 15.47 0.13
CA LEU A 162 -11.16 16.81 0.72
C LEU A 162 -10.69 16.84 2.19
N ALA A 163 -9.39 16.79 2.44
CA ALA A 163 -8.80 17.11 3.74
C ALA A 163 -8.79 18.65 3.98
N ARG A 164 -9.76 19.36 3.39
CA ARG A 164 -10.08 20.74 3.73
C ARG A 164 -11.07 20.73 4.89
N SER A 165 -10.51 20.72 6.10
CA SER A 165 -11.05 21.29 7.36
C SER A 165 -10.80 20.36 8.54
N ALA A 166 -9.57 20.40 9.04
CA ALA A 166 -9.37 20.37 10.48
C ALA A 166 -8.68 21.69 10.84
N ARG A 167 -9.48 22.75 11.04
CA ARG A 167 -9.04 23.83 11.91
C ARG A 167 -8.78 23.20 13.29
N PRO A 168 -7.70 23.55 14.00
CA PRO A 168 -7.60 23.18 15.40
C PRO A 168 -8.71 23.93 16.16
N SER A 169 -9.79 23.24 16.51
CA SER A 169 -10.70 23.74 17.54
C SER A 169 -9.96 23.69 18.87
N ALA A 170 -9.44 24.84 19.28
CA ALA A 170 -9.00 25.05 20.64
C ALA A 170 -10.23 24.98 21.56
N LEU A 171 -10.24 24.03 22.50
CA LEU A 171 -10.94 24.13 23.78
C LEU A 171 -10.07 23.43 24.85
N PRO A 172 -10.14 23.85 26.13
CA PRO A 172 -9.01 23.82 27.05
C PRO A 172 -8.82 22.47 27.75
N ALA A 173 -7.58 22.22 28.15
CA ALA A 173 -7.13 21.04 28.87
C ALA A 173 -7.71 20.96 30.29
N PRO A 174 -8.06 19.76 30.78
CA PRO A 174 -7.94 19.44 32.20
C PRO A 174 -6.54 18.89 32.50
N ALA A 175 -6.03 19.27 33.67
CA ALA A 175 -4.78 18.78 34.22
C ALA A 175 -4.88 17.32 34.67
N ASP A 176 -3.70 16.73 34.84
CA ASP A 176 -3.39 15.52 35.62
C ASP A 176 -3.17 14.21 34.85
N GLY A 177 -1.89 13.90 34.66
CA GLY A 177 -1.27 12.73 35.30
C GLY A 177 -1.40 11.37 34.61
N ASN A 178 -0.31 10.96 33.96
CA ASN A 178 0.03 9.60 33.53
C ASN A 178 -0.80 8.97 32.40
N THR A 179 -0.30 9.09 31.18
CA THR A 179 -0.44 8.03 30.17
C THR A 179 0.86 7.91 29.39
N VAL A 180 1.39 6.69 29.36
CA VAL A 180 2.56 6.25 28.61
C VAL A 180 2.38 6.62 27.14
N LEU A 181 3.27 7.46 26.61
CA LEU A 181 3.29 7.84 25.21
C LEU A 181 3.76 6.65 24.38
N VAL A 182 2.83 5.82 23.91
CA VAL A 182 3.06 4.99 22.73
C VAL A 182 3.21 5.98 21.57
N THR A 183 4.45 6.20 21.12
CA THR A 183 4.72 7.04 19.96
C THR A 183 4.12 6.35 18.74
N ASN A 184 2.96 6.83 18.29
CA ASN A 184 2.42 6.50 16.98
C ASN A 184 3.49 6.81 15.92
N SER A 185 3.65 5.85 15.00
CA SER A 185 4.57 5.86 13.87
C SER A 185 4.81 7.26 13.32
N ALA A 186 6.09 7.65 13.28
CA ALA A 186 6.54 8.83 12.56
C ALA A 186 6.04 8.72 11.12
N ALA A 187 5.03 9.53 10.78
CA ALA A 187 4.64 9.72 9.40
C ALA A 187 5.88 10.24 8.66
N ALA A 188 6.32 9.51 7.62
CA ALA A 188 7.40 9.93 6.75
C ALA A 188 7.24 11.41 6.39
N ARG A 189 8.35 12.16 6.44
CA ARG A 189 8.32 13.64 6.32
C ARG A 189 7.51 14.03 5.08
N PRO A 190 6.55 14.96 5.19
CA PRO A 190 5.76 15.38 4.04
C PRO A 190 6.70 15.87 2.94
N MET A 191 6.44 15.42 1.72
CA MET A 191 7.17 15.92 0.56
C MET A 191 7.05 17.44 0.53
N HIS A 192 8.17 18.14 0.37
CA HIS A 192 8.13 19.59 0.23
C HIS A 192 7.42 19.91 -1.10
N ALA A 193 6.41 20.78 -1.05
CA ALA A 193 5.73 21.25 -2.24
C ALA A 193 6.74 22.01 -3.12
N ILE A 194 7.08 21.44 -4.27
CA ILE A 194 7.89 22.14 -5.28
C ILE A 194 6.95 23.00 -6.11
N THR A 195 7.07 24.32 -5.98
CA THR A 195 6.52 25.26 -6.97
C THR A 195 7.13 24.93 -8.32
N THR A 196 6.34 24.41 -9.25
CA THR A 196 6.77 24.13 -10.62
C THR A 196 7.07 25.45 -11.36
N ARG A 197 8.22 26.06 -11.09
CA ARG A 197 8.83 26.97 -12.06
C ARG A 197 9.45 26.10 -13.13
N ARG A 198 8.96 26.26 -14.36
CA ARG A 198 9.53 25.69 -15.59
C ARG A 198 11.05 25.87 -15.54
N ALA A 199 11.79 24.77 -15.42
CA ALA A 199 13.24 24.80 -15.42
C ALA A 199 13.74 25.23 -16.82
N PRO A 200 14.66 26.19 -16.94
CA PRO A 200 15.33 26.50 -18.20
C PRO A 200 16.28 25.34 -18.60
N PRO A 201 16.62 25.20 -19.89
CA PRO A 201 17.49 24.13 -20.33
C PRO A 201 18.93 24.37 -19.89
N SER A 202 19.55 23.30 -19.38
CA SER A 202 21.00 23.10 -19.23
C SER A 202 21.75 24.07 -18.29
N ALA A 203 22.00 23.59 -17.07
CA ALA A 203 23.27 23.87 -16.39
C ALA A 203 23.88 22.52 -16.00
N SER A 204 25.11 22.33 -16.47
CA SER A 204 26.05 21.24 -16.21
C SER A 204 25.79 20.43 -14.93
N ALA A 205 25.65 19.10 -15.10
CA ALA A 205 25.73 18.14 -14.03
C ALA A 205 27.00 18.38 -13.20
N PRO A 206 26.92 18.50 -11.86
CA PRO A 206 28.12 18.44 -11.04
C PRO A 206 28.75 17.07 -11.23
N SER A 207 30.06 17.08 -11.49
CA SER A 207 30.92 15.91 -11.60
C SER A 207 30.64 14.91 -10.48
N ALA A 208 30.61 13.63 -10.85
CA ALA A 208 30.43 12.50 -9.97
C ALA A 208 31.41 12.56 -8.79
N ALA A 209 30.97 13.13 -7.68
CA ALA A 209 31.48 12.77 -6.38
C ALA A 209 31.17 11.28 -6.22
N LYS A 210 32.22 10.48 -6.30
CA LYS A 210 32.24 9.04 -6.08
C LYS A 210 31.43 8.73 -4.82
N LEU A 211 30.19 8.30 -4.98
CA LEU A 211 29.37 7.75 -3.90
C LEU A 211 29.98 6.40 -3.52
N THR A 212 31.03 6.44 -2.73
CA THR A 212 31.42 5.35 -1.84
C THR A 212 30.35 5.28 -0.74
N GLY A 213 29.18 4.79 -1.13
CA GLY A 213 28.05 4.49 -0.26
C GLY A 213 27.47 3.15 -0.70
N ALA A 214 28.35 2.18 -0.90
CA ALA A 214 27.97 0.78 -0.83
C ALA A 214 27.82 0.43 0.65
N ASP A 215 26.72 -0.24 0.96
CA ASP A 215 26.63 -1.25 2.01
C ASP A 215 26.97 -0.76 3.43
N THR A 216 26.08 0.02 4.06
CA THR A 216 26.02 0.04 5.53
C THR A 216 25.27 -1.21 6.02
N PRO A 217 25.78 -1.94 7.03
CA PRO A 217 25.16 -3.16 7.56
C PRO A 217 23.72 -3.01 8.10
N GLU A 218 23.22 -1.78 8.25
CA GLU A 218 21.81 -1.50 8.60
C GLU A 218 20.85 -1.75 7.43
N ASP A 219 21.28 -1.49 6.18
CA ASP A 219 20.48 -1.75 4.98
C ASP A 219 20.34 -3.28 4.73
N ASP A 220 21.02 -4.15 5.48
CA ASP A 220 20.95 -5.62 5.33
C ASP A 220 19.84 -6.28 6.18
N ARG A 221 19.29 -5.60 7.19
CA ARG A 221 18.27 -6.17 8.11
C ARG A 221 16.83 -6.06 7.61
N TRP A 222 16.62 -5.48 6.42
CA TRP A 222 15.28 -5.32 5.87
C TRP A 222 14.64 -6.64 5.50
N LEU A 223 15.45 -7.64 5.12
CA LEU A 223 14.97 -8.99 4.85
C LEU A 223 14.31 -9.58 6.09
N ASP A 224 14.90 -9.41 7.28
CA ASP A 224 14.32 -9.91 8.53
C ASP A 224 12.97 -9.24 8.83
N SER A 225 12.88 -7.93 8.61
CA SER A 225 11.64 -7.18 8.84
C SER A 225 10.55 -7.54 7.83
N MET A 226 10.94 -7.74 6.57
CA MET A 226 10.09 -8.33 5.54
C MET A 226 9.62 -9.71 5.99
N LEU A 227 10.53 -10.63 6.36
CA LEU A 227 10.19 -11.98 6.81
C LEU A 227 9.26 -12.00 8.03
N VAL A 228 9.41 -11.05 8.96
CA VAL A 228 8.49 -10.88 10.09
C VAL A 228 7.09 -10.44 9.62
N SER A 229 6.98 -9.45 8.73
CA SER A 229 5.69 -9.02 8.17
C SER A 229 5.03 -10.13 7.34
N LEU A 230 5.84 -10.84 6.56
CA LEU A 230 5.50 -12.05 5.81
C LEU A 230 5.00 -13.21 6.69
N ASN A 231 5.57 -13.37 7.89
CA ASN A 231 5.11 -14.37 8.85
C ASN A 231 3.80 -13.94 9.54
N ARG A 232 3.61 -12.63 9.78
CA ARG A 232 2.34 -12.07 10.29
C ARG A 232 1.21 -12.18 9.29
N SER A 233 1.50 -12.14 7.98
CA SER A 233 0.51 -12.33 6.91
C SER A 233 0.24 -13.81 6.56
N ALA A 234 0.85 -14.75 7.31
CA ALA A 234 0.57 -16.19 7.38
C ALA A 234 0.04 -16.85 6.09
N SER A 235 0.93 -17.22 5.16
CA SER A 235 1.47 -18.60 5.10
C SER A 235 2.42 -18.74 3.89
N LEU A 236 3.70 -18.39 4.07
CA LEU A 236 4.68 -18.45 2.98
C LEU A 236 5.39 -19.81 2.86
N ARG A 237 5.48 -20.56 3.96
CA ARG A 237 6.00 -21.93 3.95
C ARG A 237 5.12 -22.90 3.14
N GLU A 238 3.83 -22.64 3.00
CA GLU A 238 2.91 -23.50 2.24
C GLU A 238 2.84 -23.14 0.74
N ARG A 239 3.22 -21.91 0.36
CA ARG A 239 3.08 -21.40 -1.03
C ARG A 239 4.32 -21.59 -1.90
N PHE A 240 5.49 -21.76 -1.29
CA PHE A 240 6.76 -21.94 -1.99
C PHE A 240 7.37 -23.34 -1.82
N ALA A 241 6.63 -24.27 -1.19
CA ALA A 241 6.99 -25.68 -1.06
C ALA A 241 6.24 -26.59 -2.07
N ARG A 242 5.66 -26.03 -3.14
CA ARG A 242 5.08 -26.77 -4.27
C ARG A 242 5.67 -26.27 -5.58
#